data_AF-A0A537QEJ8-F1
#
_entry.id   AF-A0A537QEJ8-F1
#
_cell.length_a   1.000
_cell.length_b   1.000
_cell.length_c   1.000
_cell.angle_alpha   90.00
_cell.angle_beta   90.00
_cell.angle_gamma   90.00
#
_symmetry.space_group_name_H-M   'P 1'
#
loop_
_entity.id
_entity.type
_entity.pdbx_description
1 polymer ?
#
loop_
_entity_poly.entity_id
_entity_poly.type
_entity_poly.pdbx_seq_one_letter_code
_entity_poly.pdbx_strand_id
1 'polypeptide(L)'
;MIAMVPSRATFGFTAVLLASLMSLEARAEDASPWQRDGHSAVRLLAGSRSGAVLLGGIAFQLEPGWKTYWRTPGDSGVPPRFDFSKSENIEAVTILWPAPTKFDDGAGGHSVGYHNQIVLPLRIVAKNPDKPVTLRADINYAVCEKLCIPVEANPELSFNSVASTEDSALFAALDTVPKPANVGDPNPLTIRDVKREGKSTVLVDVVTPDAKEVNLFVEGPTPDWSLPIPKPIEHSPPDVKRFAFELDGLPPGADPEGAALKFTVVGGEHSYEFNINLE
;
A
#
# COMPACT_ATOMS: atom_id res chain seq x y z
N MET A 1 -71.95 29.79 -60.82
CA MET A 1 -72.03 30.59 -59.58
C MET A 1 -71.58 29.71 -58.43
N ILE A 2 -70.56 30.14 -57.65
CA ILE A 2 -70.43 30.02 -56.18
C ILE A 2 -70.59 28.59 -55.58
N ALA A 3 -69.77 28.02 -54.71
CA ALA A 3 -68.48 28.31 -54.09
C ALA A 3 -68.09 27.06 -53.28
N MET A 4 -66.85 27.03 -52.81
CA MET A 4 -66.30 26.22 -51.72
C MET A 4 -67.24 25.98 -50.53
N VAL A 5 -67.01 24.89 -49.76
CA VAL A 5 -66.74 24.88 -48.30
C VAL A 5 -66.41 23.44 -47.84
N PRO A 6 -65.56 23.24 -46.81
CA PRO A 6 -64.49 22.25 -46.85
C PRO A 6 -64.72 20.98 -46.01
N SER A 7 -63.93 19.96 -46.38
CA SER A 7 -63.80 18.66 -45.73
C SER A 7 -63.17 18.79 -44.34
N ARG A 8 -63.83 18.23 -43.31
CA ARG A 8 -63.26 18.08 -41.97
C ARG A 8 -62.29 16.90 -41.97
N ALA A 9 -60.99 17.20 -42.08
CA ALA A 9 -59.94 16.23 -41.84
C ALA A 9 -59.87 15.93 -40.33
N THR A 10 -60.30 14.73 -39.94
CA THR A 10 -60.01 14.15 -38.63
C THR A 10 -58.53 13.77 -38.59
N PHE A 11 -57.71 14.57 -37.92
CA PHE A 11 -56.32 14.23 -37.61
C PHE A 11 -56.31 13.16 -36.49
N GLY A 12 -56.01 11.92 -36.85
CA GLY A 12 -55.63 10.89 -35.90
C GLY A 12 -54.22 11.15 -35.38
N PHE A 13 -54.09 11.47 -34.10
CA PHE A 13 -52.80 11.54 -33.41
C PHE A 13 -52.28 10.12 -33.16
N THR A 14 -51.43 9.60 -34.05
CA THR A 14 -50.58 8.44 -33.74
C THR A 14 -49.34 8.93 -32.99
N ALA A 15 -49.38 8.84 -31.66
CA ALA A 15 -48.21 9.04 -30.81
C ALA A 15 -47.28 7.84 -30.94
N VAL A 16 -46.21 7.98 -31.72
CA VAL A 16 -45.12 7.00 -31.77
C VAL A 16 -44.25 7.23 -30.51
N LEU A 17 -44.45 6.40 -29.48
CA LEU A 17 -43.51 6.30 -28.36
C LEU A 17 -42.21 5.63 -28.87
N LEU A 18 -41.20 6.44 -29.20
CA LEU A 18 -39.83 5.97 -29.34
C LEU A 18 -39.31 5.67 -27.93
N ALA A 19 -39.41 4.42 -27.49
CA ALA A 19 -38.70 3.93 -26.32
C ALA A 19 -37.21 3.83 -26.66
N SER A 20 -36.45 4.88 -26.36
CA SER A 20 -34.99 4.87 -26.36
C SER A 20 -34.51 3.88 -25.31
N LEU A 21 -34.27 2.64 -25.74
CA LEU A 21 -33.49 1.66 -25.01
C LEU A 21 -32.07 2.22 -24.85
N MET A 22 -31.82 2.92 -23.75
CA MET A 22 -30.46 3.14 -23.28
C MET A 22 -29.89 1.77 -22.95
N SER A 23 -29.11 1.21 -23.87
CA SER A 23 -28.25 0.07 -23.60
C SER A 23 -27.31 0.47 -22.47
N LEU A 24 -27.66 0.08 -21.24
CA LEU A 24 -26.76 0.17 -20.11
C LEU A 24 -25.68 -0.90 -20.38
N GLU A 25 -24.59 -0.51 -21.02
CA GLU A 25 -23.37 -1.30 -21.00
C GLU A 25 -22.95 -1.36 -19.53
N ALA A 26 -23.31 -2.46 -18.84
CA ALA A 26 -22.75 -2.80 -17.56
C ALA A 26 -21.27 -3.11 -17.77
N ARG A 27 -20.44 -2.07 -17.77
CA ARG A 27 -19.00 -2.25 -17.68
C ARG A 27 -18.73 -2.77 -16.28
N ALA A 28 -18.18 -3.97 -16.20
CA ALA A 28 -17.59 -4.43 -14.96
C ALA A 28 -16.56 -3.38 -14.55
N GLU A 29 -16.78 -2.72 -13.41
CA GLU A 29 -15.83 -1.75 -12.88
C GLU A 29 -14.63 -2.52 -12.31
N ASP A 30 -13.42 -2.15 -12.74
CA ASP A 30 -12.17 -2.71 -12.19
C ASP A 30 -11.81 -2.07 -10.83
N ALA A 31 -12.75 -1.36 -10.20
CA ALA A 31 -12.59 -0.77 -8.89
C ALA A 31 -13.90 -0.89 -8.11
N SER A 32 -13.81 -1.12 -6.79
CA SER A 32 -14.99 -1.05 -5.93
C SER A 32 -15.41 0.41 -5.73
N PRO A 33 -16.67 0.67 -5.32
CA PRO A 33 -17.05 1.98 -4.80
C PRO A 33 -16.13 2.39 -3.64
N TRP A 34 -15.89 3.69 -3.53
CA TRP A 34 -15.18 4.28 -2.40
C TRP A 34 -16.04 4.22 -1.12
N GLN A 35 -15.55 3.55 -0.09
CA GLN A 35 -16.09 3.64 1.27
C GLN A 35 -15.40 4.79 1.99
N ARG A 36 -16.16 5.74 2.57
CA ARG A 36 -15.65 6.95 3.21
C ARG A 36 -15.93 6.93 4.70
N ASP A 37 -14.91 7.18 5.50
CA ASP A 37 -15.01 7.32 6.95
C ASP A 37 -13.76 8.02 7.53
N GLY A 38 -13.92 8.72 8.66
CA GLY A 38 -12.83 9.28 9.46
C GLY A 38 -11.76 10.06 8.68
N HIS A 39 -12.13 10.99 7.80
CA HIS A 39 -11.17 11.76 6.96
C HIS A 39 -10.41 10.93 5.92
N SER A 40 -10.94 9.77 5.56
CA SER A 40 -10.35 8.89 4.57
C SER A 40 -11.39 8.22 3.68
N ALA A 41 -10.92 7.66 2.57
CA ALA A 41 -11.69 6.78 1.71
C ALA A 41 -10.85 5.58 1.30
N VAL A 42 -11.48 4.40 1.22
CA VAL A 42 -10.84 3.15 0.78
C VAL A 42 -11.65 2.49 -0.32
N ARG A 43 -10.95 1.91 -1.30
CA ARG A 43 -11.54 1.01 -2.31
C ARG A 43 -10.55 -0.08 -2.74
N LEU A 44 -11.08 -1.15 -3.31
CA LEU A 44 -10.28 -2.17 -3.99
C LEU A 44 -10.10 -1.81 -5.46
N LEU A 45 -8.97 -2.23 -6.03
CA LEU A 45 -8.65 -2.17 -7.45
C LEU A 45 -8.39 -3.60 -7.95
N ALA A 46 -8.97 -3.96 -9.08
CA ALA A 46 -8.70 -5.19 -9.81
C ALA A 46 -7.70 -4.87 -10.91
N GLY A 47 -6.59 -5.59 -10.97
CA GLY A 47 -5.59 -5.49 -12.02
C GLY A 47 -5.64 -6.67 -12.97
N SER A 48 -4.72 -6.66 -13.92
CA SER A 48 -4.49 -7.76 -14.85
C SER A 48 -4.12 -9.06 -14.15
N ARG A 49 -4.35 -10.16 -14.86
CA ARG A 49 -4.03 -11.51 -14.38
C ARG A 49 -3.16 -12.29 -15.36
N SER A 50 -2.26 -13.10 -14.80
CA SER A 50 -1.41 -14.04 -15.52
C SER A 50 -1.52 -15.43 -14.89
N GLY A 51 -2.19 -16.35 -15.60
CA GLY A 51 -2.52 -17.67 -15.06
C GLY A 51 -3.34 -17.56 -13.77
N ALA A 52 -2.83 -18.12 -12.68
CA ALA A 52 -3.45 -18.08 -11.35
C ALA A 52 -3.09 -16.83 -10.52
N VAL A 53 -2.19 -15.97 -11.01
CA VAL A 53 -1.76 -14.77 -10.28
C VAL A 53 -2.53 -13.56 -10.80
N LEU A 54 -3.15 -12.81 -9.90
CA LEU A 54 -3.84 -11.56 -10.19
C LEU A 54 -3.12 -10.42 -9.48
N LEU A 55 -2.98 -9.30 -10.17
CA LEU A 55 -2.61 -8.03 -9.55
C LEU A 55 -3.88 -7.38 -9.01
N GLY A 56 -3.86 -6.88 -7.79
CA GLY A 56 -4.92 -6.04 -7.25
C GLY A 56 -4.34 -4.91 -6.44
N GLY A 57 -5.18 -4.11 -5.80
CA GLY A 57 -4.72 -3.04 -4.93
C GLY A 57 -5.75 -2.59 -3.92
N ILE A 58 -5.27 -1.98 -2.84
CA ILE A 58 -6.10 -1.25 -1.88
C ILE A 58 -5.72 0.22 -2.01
N ALA A 59 -6.64 1.03 -2.53
CA ALA A 59 -6.43 2.46 -2.68
C ALA A 59 -6.99 3.19 -1.45
N PHE A 60 -6.17 4.07 -0.88
CA PHE A 60 -6.52 4.97 0.21
C PHE A 60 -6.47 6.41 -0.31
N GLN A 61 -7.45 7.21 0.10
CA GLN A 61 -7.42 8.67 0.02
C GLN A 61 -7.54 9.22 1.43
N LEU A 62 -6.72 10.22 1.74
CA LEU A 62 -6.65 10.88 3.03
C LEU A 62 -6.86 12.38 2.79
N GLU A 63 -7.63 13.02 3.66
CA GLU A 63 -7.76 14.48 3.62
C GLU A 63 -6.40 15.17 3.88
N PRO A 64 -6.19 16.40 3.37
CA PRO A 64 -4.93 17.12 3.61
C PRO A 64 -4.59 17.21 5.10
N GLY A 65 -3.35 16.90 5.46
CA GLY A 65 -2.85 16.89 6.84
C GLY A 65 -2.98 15.53 7.56
N TRP A 66 -3.90 14.67 7.10
CA TRP A 66 -4.13 13.34 7.64
C TRP A 66 -3.17 12.31 7.06
N LYS A 67 -2.86 11.30 7.88
CA LYS A 67 -1.90 10.23 7.59
C LYS A 67 -2.49 8.88 7.97
N THR A 68 -2.00 7.82 7.35
CA THR A 68 -2.23 6.42 7.79
C THR A 68 -0.87 5.73 7.96
N TYR A 69 -0.85 4.58 8.60
CA TYR A 69 0.39 3.94 9.02
C TYR A 69 0.89 2.86 8.06
N TRP A 70 2.21 2.68 8.06
CA TRP A 70 2.88 1.54 7.46
C TRP A 70 2.68 0.28 8.32
N ARG A 71 3.08 -0.88 7.80
CA ARG A 71 3.06 -2.16 8.54
C ARG A 71 3.83 -2.10 9.86
N THR A 72 4.91 -1.30 9.91
CA THR A 72 5.70 -1.02 11.10
C THR A 72 5.59 0.47 11.36
N PRO A 73 4.72 0.91 12.28
CA PRO A 73 4.14 2.25 12.24
C PRO A 73 5.00 3.31 12.96
N GLY A 74 6.18 2.94 13.45
CA GLY A 74 7.04 3.78 14.29
C GLY A 74 6.64 3.74 15.76
N ASP A 75 7.10 4.74 16.52
CA ASP A 75 7.06 4.77 17.98
C ASP A 75 5.63 4.87 18.55
N SER A 76 4.76 5.62 17.87
CA SER A 76 3.43 6.02 18.36
C SER A 76 2.27 5.62 17.44
N GLY A 77 2.54 4.85 16.39
CA GLY A 77 1.55 4.54 15.36
C GLY A 77 0.79 3.22 15.56
N VAL A 78 -0.29 3.03 14.81
CA VAL A 78 -1.13 1.82 14.86
C VAL A 78 -1.09 1.11 13.52
N PRO A 79 -0.53 -0.11 13.42
CA PRO A 79 -0.39 -0.78 12.14
C PRO A 79 -1.76 -1.21 11.62
N PRO A 80 -2.05 -1.04 10.32
CA PRO A 80 -3.31 -1.51 9.74
C PRO A 80 -3.38 -3.04 9.74
N ARG A 81 -4.60 -3.56 9.87
CA ARG A 81 -4.93 -4.99 9.86
C ARG A 81 -5.83 -5.27 8.68
N PHE A 82 -5.47 -6.29 7.91
CA PHE A 82 -6.21 -6.74 6.74
C PHE A 82 -6.58 -8.20 6.92
N ASP A 83 -7.85 -8.52 6.74
CA ASP A 83 -8.34 -9.89 6.67
C ASP A 83 -9.04 -10.13 5.33
N PHE A 84 -8.54 -11.11 4.58
CA PHE A 84 -9.07 -11.51 3.29
C PHE A 84 -9.79 -12.86 3.33
N SER A 85 -9.99 -13.45 4.52
CA SER A 85 -10.49 -14.82 4.73
C SER A 85 -11.88 -15.06 4.16
N LYS A 86 -12.69 -14.01 4.01
CA LYS A 86 -14.03 -14.06 3.41
C LYS A 86 -14.02 -14.02 1.88
N SER A 87 -12.85 -13.93 1.25
CA SER A 87 -12.72 -13.93 -0.21
C SER A 87 -13.07 -15.28 -0.83
N GLU A 88 -13.49 -15.27 -2.09
CA GLU A 88 -13.83 -16.46 -2.85
C GLU A 88 -12.75 -16.81 -3.87
N ASN A 89 -12.43 -18.11 -3.95
CA ASN A 89 -11.44 -18.66 -4.88
C ASN A 89 -10.02 -18.06 -4.75
N ILE A 90 -9.65 -17.52 -3.58
CA ILE A 90 -8.31 -17.01 -3.28
C ILE A 90 -7.55 -17.98 -2.37
N GLU A 91 -6.38 -18.42 -2.81
CA GLU A 91 -5.43 -19.23 -2.04
C GLU A 91 -4.60 -18.34 -1.10
N ALA A 92 -4.08 -17.23 -1.62
CA ALA A 92 -3.25 -16.30 -0.86
C ALA A 92 -3.37 -14.86 -1.36
N VAL A 93 -3.21 -13.91 -0.45
CA VAL A 93 -3.05 -12.49 -0.75
C VAL A 93 -1.76 -12.01 -0.09
N THR A 94 -0.89 -11.36 -0.85
CA THR A 94 0.32 -10.72 -0.34
C THR A 94 0.20 -9.22 -0.58
N ILE A 95 0.25 -8.43 0.50
CA ILE A 95 0.34 -6.97 0.41
C ILE A 95 1.80 -6.61 0.11
N LEU A 96 2.01 -5.91 -0.99
CA LEU A 96 3.28 -5.31 -1.35
C LEU A 96 3.24 -3.88 -0.84
N TRP A 97 4.25 -3.49 -0.07
CA TRP A 97 4.21 -2.23 0.66
C TRP A 97 5.11 -1.21 -0.04
N PRO A 98 4.55 -0.12 -0.57
CA PRO A 98 5.33 1.03 -1.01
C PRO A 98 6.26 1.55 0.08
N ALA A 99 7.38 2.14 -0.32
CA ALA A 99 8.33 2.79 0.57
C ALA A 99 7.60 3.81 1.46
N PRO A 100 7.75 3.74 2.79
CA PRO A 100 7.04 4.63 3.69
C PRO A 100 7.76 5.97 3.86
N THR A 101 7.04 6.95 4.40
CA THR A 101 7.59 8.21 4.87
C THR A 101 7.64 8.24 6.39
N LYS A 102 8.65 8.91 6.95
CA LYS A 102 8.77 9.18 8.38
C LYS A 102 8.13 10.53 8.72
N PHE A 103 7.36 10.59 9.80
CA PHE A 103 6.72 11.80 10.31
C PHE A 103 7.04 12.03 11.78
N ASP A 104 7.16 13.29 12.19
CA ASP A 104 7.22 13.69 13.59
C ASP A 104 5.84 13.43 14.25
N ASP A 105 5.83 12.82 15.44
CA ASP A 105 4.60 12.55 16.19
C ASP A 105 4.19 13.68 17.15
N GLY A 106 4.97 14.75 17.24
CA GLY A 106 4.76 15.91 18.10
C GLY A 106 5.16 15.70 19.57
N ALA A 107 5.59 14.50 19.95
CA ALA A 107 6.00 14.12 21.32
C ALA A 107 7.49 13.76 21.40
N GLY A 108 8.26 13.97 20.32
CA GLY A 108 9.68 13.65 20.22
C GLY A 108 9.98 12.25 19.69
N GLY A 109 8.96 11.52 19.25
CA GLY A 109 9.07 10.26 18.52
C GLY A 109 8.78 10.45 17.03
N HIS A 110 8.74 9.34 16.29
CA HIS A 110 8.36 9.35 14.88
C HIS A 110 7.35 8.25 14.57
N SER A 111 6.44 8.56 13.66
CA SER A 111 5.58 7.59 13.01
C SER A 111 6.03 7.32 11.58
N VAL A 112 5.63 6.18 11.04
CA VAL A 112 6.02 5.72 9.70
C VAL A 112 4.75 5.33 8.94
N GLY A 113 4.58 5.87 7.73
CA GLY A 113 3.35 5.66 6.98
C GLY A 113 3.22 6.49 5.72
N TYR A 114 1.98 6.89 5.43
CA TYR A 114 1.56 7.50 4.18
C TYR A 114 0.63 8.69 4.42
N HIS A 115 0.59 9.61 3.46
CA HIS A 115 -0.29 10.78 3.47
C HIS A 115 -0.88 10.98 2.07
N ASN A 116 -1.91 11.83 1.94
CA ASN A 116 -2.61 12.13 0.69
C ASN A 116 -3.25 10.88 0.04
N GLN A 117 -2.54 10.19 -0.83
CA GLN A 117 -3.04 9.03 -1.57
C GLN A 117 -1.98 7.95 -1.60
N ILE A 118 -2.42 6.71 -1.38
CA ILE A 118 -1.56 5.55 -1.49
C ILE A 118 -2.35 4.38 -2.05
N VAL A 119 -1.71 3.60 -2.91
CA VAL A 119 -2.23 2.29 -3.34
C VAL A 119 -1.28 1.25 -2.78
N LEU A 120 -1.80 0.29 -2.04
CA LEU A 120 -1.06 -0.90 -1.61
C LEU A 120 -1.28 -1.99 -2.65
N PRO A 121 -0.28 -2.35 -3.50
CA PRO A 121 -0.46 -3.43 -4.45
C PRO A 121 -0.64 -4.77 -3.75
N LEU A 122 -1.48 -5.61 -4.34
CA LEU A 122 -1.75 -6.96 -3.88
C LEU A 122 -1.29 -7.94 -4.94
N ARG A 123 -0.50 -8.93 -4.53
CA ARG A 123 -0.32 -10.16 -5.30
C ARG A 123 -1.32 -11.19 -4.81
N ILE A 124 -2.28 -11.54 -5.64
CA ILE A 124 -3.35 -12.47 -5.31
C ILE A 124 -3.11 -13.78 -6.07
N VAL A 125 -3.24 -14.92 -5.38
CA VAL A 125 -3.15 -16.25 -5.98
C VAL A 125 -4.52 -16.90 -5.92
N ALA A 126 -5.08 -17.25 -7.08
CA ALA A 126 -6.35 -17.97 -7.17
C ALA A 126 -6.18 -19.46 -6.84
N LYS A 127 -7.18 -20.07 -6.18
CA LYS A 127 -7.24 -21.52 -5.97
C LYS A 127 -7.44 -22.27 -7.28
N ASN A 128 -8.32 -21.75 -8.12
CA ASN A 128 -8.59 -22.26 -9.45
C ASN A 128 -8.61 -21.10 -10.45
N PRO A 129 -7.67 -21.04 -11.41
CA PRO A 129 -7.60 -19.94 -12.37
C PRO A 129 -8.81 -19.88 -13.33
N ASP A 130 -9.54 -20.97 -13.53
CA ASP A 130 -10.67 -21.04 -14.45
C ASP A 130 -12.00 -20.62 -13.80
N LYS A 131 -11.98 -20.27 -12.51
CA LYS A 131 -13.16 -19.79 -11.77
C LYS A 131 -13.04 -18.29 -11.47
N PRO A 132 -14.17 -17.58 -11.33
CA PRO A 132 -14.18 -16.19 -10.86
C PRO A 132 -13.46 -16.05 -9.51
N VAL A 133 -12.85 -14.88 -9.30
CA VAL A 133 -12.22 -14.50 -8.04
C VAL A 133 -12.96 -13.29 -7.49
N THR A 134 -13.34 -13.33 -6.22
CA THR A 134 -13.93 -12.18 -5.53
C THR A 134 -13.10 -11.89 -4.29
N LEU A 135 -12.47 -10.72 -4.28
CA LEU A 135 -11.70 -10.21 -3.16
C LEU A 135 -12.65 -9.49 -2.20
N ARG A 136 -12.64 -9.92 -0.95
CA ARG A 136 -13.27 -9.22 0.18
C ARG A 136 -12.17 -8.89 1.18
N ALA A 137 -12.12 -7.64 1.61
CA ALA A 137 -11.13 -7.18 2.57
C ALA A 137 -11.84 -6.58 3.77
N ASP A 138 -11.65 -7.14 4.95
CA ASP A 138 -11.98 -6.50 6.22
C ASP A 138 -10.73 -5.73 6.68
N ILE A 139 -10.81 -4.40 6.66
CA ILE A 139 -9.68 -3.49 6.86
C ILE A 139 -9.92 -2.67 8.12
N ASN A 140 -9.04 -2.80 9.10
CA ASN A 140 -9.01 -1.97 10.30
C ASN A 140 -7.73 -1.15 10.28
N TYR A 141 -7.83 0.17 10.30
CA TYR A 141 -6.68 1.05 10.26
C TYR A 141 -6.93 2.29 11.10
N ALA A 142 -5.87 3.08 11.31
CA ALA A 142 -5.99 4.36 11.98
C ALA A 142 -5.57 5.48 11.04
N VAL A 143 -6.29 6.58 11.11
CA VAL A 143 -5.94 7.84 10.46
C VAL A 143 -5.57 8.86 11.52
N CYS A 144 -4.49 9.60 11.31
CA CYS A 144 -3.97 10.51 12.32
C CYS A 144 -3.58 11.86 11.73
N GLU A 145 -4.03 12.92 12.40
CA GLU A 145 -3.50 14.27 12.26
C GLU A 145 -2.80 14.67 13.57
N LYS A 146 -3.54 15.26 14.52
CA LYS A 146 -3.09 15.47 15.91
C LYS A 146 -3.54 14.37 16.85
N LEU A 147 -4.66 13.73 16.52
CA LEU A 147 -5.26 12.62 17.22
C LEU A 147 -5.55 11.53 16.21
N CYS A 148 -5.45 10.29 16.64
CA CYS A 148 -5.65 9.15 15.78
C CYS A 148 -7.05 8.58 15.96
N ILE A 149 -7.73 8.31 14.85
CA ILE A 149 -9.10 7.81 14.79
C ILE A 149 -9.07 6.43 14.15
N PRO A 150 -9.66 5.39 14.78
CA PRO A 150 -9.83 4.10 14.14
C PRO A 150 -10.88 4.17 13.03
N VAL A 151 -10.63 3.50 11.92
CA VAL A 151 -11.51 3.40 10.76
C VAL A 151 -11.63 1.93 10.34
N GLU A 152 -12.85 1.54 9.98
CA GLU A 152 -13.16 0.22 9.43
C GLU A 152 -13.67 0.34 8.00
N ALA A 153 -13.25 -0.58 7.13
CA ALA A 153 -13.75 -0.68 5.76
C ALA A 153 -13.89 -2.14 5.35
N ASN A 154 -14.95 -2.46 4.62
CA ASN A 154 -15.25 -3.81 4.14
C ASN A 154 -15.54 -3.81 2.63
N PRO A 155 -14.61 -3.36 1.75
CA PRO A 155 -14.84 -3.36 0.31
C PRO A 155 -14.81 -4.78 -0.27
N GLU A 156 -15.57 -4.95 -1.35
CA GLU A 156 -15.65 -6.18 -2.14
C GLU A 156 -15.47 -5.85 -3.63
N LEU A 157 -14.71 -6.68 -4.34
CA LEU A 157 -14.49 -6.52 -5.77
C LEU A 157 -14.30 -7.88 -6.45
N SER A 158 -15.01 -8.07 -7.58
CA SER A 158 -14.87 -9.27 -8.42
C SER A 158 -13.92 -9.02 -9.58
N PHE A 159 -13.03 -9.98 -9.85
CA PHE A 159 -12.06 -9.94 -10.93
C PHE A 159 -12.66 -10.58 -12.18
N ASN A 160 -13.27 -9.75 -13.03
CA ASN A 160 -14.08 -10.21 -14.17
C ASN A 160 -13.32 -10.25 -15.50
N SER A 161 -12.15 -9.60 -15.59
CA SER A 161 -11.41 -9.36 -16.82
C SER A 161 -9.95 -9.82 -16.73
N VAL A 162 -9.34 -10.09 -17.89
CA VAL A 162 -7.90 -10.41 -17.97
C VAL A 162 -7.04 -9.15 -17.98
N ALA A 163 -7.54 -8.09 -18.61
CA ALA A 163 -6.95 -6.75 -18.61
C ALA A 163 -7.75 -5.85 -17.67
N SER A 164 -7.13 -4.78 -17.18
CA SER A 164 -7.79 -3.83 -16.27
C SER A 164 -7.52 -2.38 -16.67
N THR A 165 -8.52 -1.51 -16.45
CA THR A 165 -8.33 -0.05 -16.56
C THR A 165 -7.48 0.54 -15.42
N GLU A 166 -7.30 -0.20 -14.33
CA GLU A 166 -6.52 0.22 -13.15
C GLU A 166 -5.06 -0.25 -13.19
N ASP A 167 -4.64 -1.00 -14.23
CA ASP A 167 -3.27 -1.52 -14.38
C ASP A 167 -2.22 -0.41 -14.25
N SER A 168 -2.46 0.77 -14.84
CA SER A 168 -1.51 1.88 -14.75
C SER A 168 -1.30 2.38 -13.32
N ALA A 169 -2.37 2.45 -12.51
CA ALA A 169 -2.27 2.87 -11.10
C ALA A 169 -1.56 1.80 -10.26
N LEU A 170 -1.84 0.53 -10.55
CA LEU A 170 -1.24 -0.61 -9.86
C LEU A 170 0.26 -0.76 -10.17
N PHE A 171 0.67 -0.58 -11.42
CA PHE A 171 2.09 -0.59 -11.79
C PHE A 171 2.85 0.61 -11.20
N ALA A 172 2.26 1.81 -11.23
CA ALA A 172 2.87 2.97 -10.58
C ALA A 172 3.08 2.74 -9.07
N ALA A 173 2.15 2.08 -8.40
CA ALA A 173 2.29 1.71 -7.00
C ALA A 173 3.35 0.62 -6.78
N LEU A 174 3.41 -0.39 -7.65
CA LEU A 174 4.46 -1.42 -7.61
C LEU A 174 5.87 -0.83 -7.77
N ASP A 175 6.04 0.18 -8.61
CA ASP A 175 7.33 0.85 -8.83
C ASP A 175 7.87 1.55 -7.57
N THR A 176 6.99 1.83 -6.60
CA THR A 176 7.36 2.43 -5.30
C THR A 176 7.61 1.40 -4.20
N VAL A 177 7.44 0.09 -4.47
CA VAL A 177 7.76 -0.98 -3.52
C VAL A 177 9.29 -1.16 -3.46
N PRO A 178 9.89 -1.20 -2.26
CA PRO A 178 11.32 -1.42 -2.12
C PRO A 178 11.78 -2.70 -2.82
N LYS A 179 12.84 -2.58 -3.61
CA LYS A 179 13.39 -3.72 -4.38
C LYS A 179 14.25 -4.60 -3.47
N PRO A 180 14.15 -5.93 -3.54
CA PRO A 180 15.07 -6.80 -2.81
C PRO A 180 16.52 -6.53 -3.21
N ALA A 181 17.42 -6.47 -2.23
CA ALA A 181 18.85 -6.25 -2.43
C ALA A 181 19.68 -7.01 -1.38
N ASN A 182 20.96 -7.22 -1.69
CA ASN A 182 21.95 -7.77 -0.78
C ASN A 182 22.94 -6.69 -0.35
N VAL A 183 23.55 -6.90 0.82
CA VAL A 183 24.62 -6.03 1.34
C VAL A 183 25.75 -5.95 0.32
N GLY A 184 26.17 -4.73 -0.01
CA GLY A 184 27.25 -4.44 -0.96
C GLY A 184 26.84 -4.47 -2.44
N ASP A 185 25.56 -4.71 -2.76
CA ASP A 185 25.09 -4.59 -4.15
C ASP A 185 25.39 -3.18 -4.70
N PRO A 186 25.78 -3.04 -5.99
CA PRO A 186 26.16 -1.77 -6.60
C PRO A 186 24.94 -0.91 -6.98
N ASN A 187 23.98 -0.81 -6.07
CA ASN A 187 22.77 -0.01 -6.22
C ASN A 187 23.06 1.48 -5.90
N PRO A 188 22.29 2.44 -6.46
CA PRO A 188 22.38 3.85 -6.11
C PRO A 188 22.23 4.17 -4.61
N LEU A 189 21.59 3.26 -3.87
CA LEU A 189 21.44 3.31 -2.42
C LEU A 189 21.61 1.88 -1.90
N THR A 190 22.58 1.63 -1.02
CA THR A 190 22.91 0.27 -0.59
C THR A 190 23.43 0.22 0.85
N ILE A 191 23.13 -0.86 1.56
CA ILE A 191 23.77 -1.16 2.84
C ILE A 191 25.14 -1.76 2.56
N ARG A 192 26.20 -1.14 3.09
CA ARG A 192 27.58 -1.63 3.00
C ARG A 192 27.90 -2.62 4.09
N ASP A 193 27.45 -2.34 5.31
CA ASP A 193 27.81 -3.09 6.51
C ASP A 193 26.73 -2.95 7.57
N VAL A 194 26.52 -4.02 8.33
CA VAL A 194 25.67 -4.06 9.53
C VAL A 194 26.45 -4.79 10.59
N LYS A 195 26.67 -4.14 11.74
CA LYS A 195 27.46 -4.72 12.82
C LYS A 195 26.87 -4.39 14.18
N ARG A 196 27.01 -5.32 15.12
CA ARG A 196 26.72 -5.08 16.53
C ARG A 196 27.91 -4.40 17.21
N GLU A 197 27.65 -3.35 17.98
CA GLU A 197 28.63 -2.69 18.84
C GLU A 197 28.24 -2.94 20.31
N GLY A 198 29.06 -3.73 21.01
CA GLY A 198 28.73 -4.14 22.37
C GLY A 198 27.55 -5.11 22.42
N LYS A 199 26.65 -4.93 23.39
CA LYS A 199 25.55 -5.89 23.65
C LYS A 199 24.24 -5.54 22.97
N SER A 200 23.95 -4.29 22.64
CA SER A 200 22.60 -3.88 22.20
C SER A 200 22.63 -2.96 21.00
N THR A 201 23.68 -2.17 20.82
CA THR A 201 23.76 -1.22 19.72
C THR A 201 24.04 -1.92 18.39
N VAL A 202 23.30 -1.58 17.35
CA VAL A 202 23.56 -2.00 15.96
C VAL A 202 23.89 -0.78 15.14
N LEU A 203 24.99 -0.85 14.39
CA LEU A 203 25.46 0.16 13.47
C LEU A 203 25.24 -0.30 12.04
N VAL A 204 24.68 0.58 11.20
CA VAL A 204 24.39 0.31 9.79
C VAL A 204 25.05 1.38 8.93
N ASP A 205 25.94 0.97 8.04
CA ASP A 205 26.59 1.86 7.07
C ASP A 205 25.83 1.83 5.74
N VAL A 206 25.27 2.96 5.35
CA VAL A 206 24.56 3.12 4.08
C VAL A 206 25.38 3.96 3.11
N VAL A 207 25.65 3.43 1.93
CA VAL A 207 26.27 4.19 0.82
C VAL A 207 25.19 4.98 0.12
N THR A 208 25.40 6.29 0.00
CA THR A 208 24.43 7.24 -0.55
C THR A 208 25.15 8.37 -1.29
N PRO A 209 25.65 8.14 -2.52
CA PRO A 209 26.43 9.13 -3.25
C PRO A 209 25.63 10.40 -3.57
N ASP A 210 24.34 10.27 -3.87
CA ASP A 210 23.52 11.37 -4.40
C ASP A 210 22.31 11.76 -3.53
N ALA A 211 21.92 10.94 -2.54
CA ALA A 211 20.71 11.21 -1.77
C ALA A 211 20.97 12.17 -0.59
N LYS A 212 20.33 13.35 -0.66
CA LYS A 212 20.39 14.38 0.40
C LYS A 212 19.75 13.91 1.70
N GLU A 213 18.67 13.16 1.59
CA GLU A 213 17.95 12.58 2.71
C GLU A 213 17.83 11.07 2.50
N VAL A 214 18.13 10.32 3.55
CA VAL A 214 18.06 8.87 3.58
C VAL A 214 17.39 8.50 4.89
N ASN A 215 16.33 7.72 4.78
CA ASN A 215 15.65 7.09 5.90
C ASN A 215 15.99 5.59 5.89
N LEU A 216 16.31 5.07 7.07
CA LEU A 216 16.54 3.66 7.32
C LEU A 216 15.45 3.19 8.29
N PHE A 217 14.79 2.11 7.95
CA PHE A 217 13.81 1.43 8.79
C PHE A 217 14.30 0.00 9.04
N VAL A 218 13.99 -0.54 10.21
CA VAL A 218 14.34 -1.91 10.58
C VAL A 218 13.12 -2.60 11.19
N GLU A 219 12.95 -3.87 10.85
CA GLU A 219 11.90 -4.73 11.35
C GLU A 219 12.52 -6.02 11.89
N GLY A 220 12.03 -6.46 13.04
CA GLY A 220 12.42 -7.74 13.60
C GLY A 220 11.84 -8.93 12.81
N PRO A 221 12.27 -10.17 13.13
CA PRO A 221 11.77 -11.39 12.53
C PRO A 221 10.26 -11.63 12.76
N THR A 222 9.68 -10.97 13.76
CA THR A 222 8.26 -11.06 14.10
C THR A 222 7.64 -9.67 14.26
N PRO A 223 6.36 -9.47 13.90
CA PRO A 223 5.68 -8.19 14.10
C PRO A 223 5.63 -7.72 15.56
N ASP A 224 5.71 -8.64 16.52
CA ASP A 224 5.67 -8.33 17.96
C ASP A 224 6.99 -7.74 18.49
N TRP A 225 8.07 -7.80 17.70
CA TRP A 225 9.34 -7.18 18.06
C TRP A 225 9.42 -5.78 17.46
N SER A 226 9.01 -4.79 18.26
CA SER A 226 9.13 -3.38 17.89
C SER A 226 10.58 -2.92 18.08
N LEU A 227 11.25 -2.61 16.98
CA LEU A 227 12.57 -2.00 16.97
C LEU A 227 12.45 -0.49 16.77
N PRO A 228 13.32 0.31 17.42
CA PRO A 228 13.32 1.75 17.24
C PRO A 228 13.79 2.13 15.84
N ILE A 229 13.31 3.28 15.35
CA ILE A 229 13.74 3.81 14.04
C ILE A 229 15.23 4.17 14.10
N PRO A 230 16.08 3.60 13.22
CA PRO A 230 17.50 3.92 13.18
C PRO A 230 17.78 5.41 12.99
N LYS A 231 18.66 5.94 13.85
CA LYS A 231 19.03 7.36 13.87
C LYS A 231 20.39 7.56 13.20
N PRO A 232 20.55 8.55 12.31
CA PRO A 232 21.86 8.85 11.76
C PRO A 232 22.79 9.36 12.86
N ILE A 233 24.06 8.96 12.81
CA ILE A 233 25.09 9.49 13.71
C ILE A 233 25.90 10.58 13.00
N GLU A 234 26.27 11.64 13.73
CA GLU A 234 26.96 12.80 13.15
C GLU A 234 28.33 12.46 12.55
N HIS A 235 29.08 11.55 13.20
CA HIS A 235 30.45 11.19 12.81
C HIS A 235 30.46 9.89 12.01
N SER A 236 30.03 9.97 10.75
CA SER A 236 30.07 8.82 9.84
C SER A 236 31.46 8.63 9.22
N PRO A 237 31.89 7.39 8.91
CA PRO A 237 33.06 7.16 8.07
C PRO A 237 32.91 7.83 6.69
N PRO A 238 34.02 8.05 5.96
CA PRO A 238 33.96 8.53 4.59
C PRO A 238 33.02 7.66 3.72
N ASP A 239 32.31 8.32 2.81
CA ASP A 239 31.45 7.74 1.76
C ASP A 239 30.20 6.99 2.23
N VAL A 240 29.90 7.01 3.53
CA VAL A 240 28.67 6.44 4.09
C VAL A 240 27.97 7.38 5.04
N LYS A 241 26.67 7.15 5.19
CA LYS A 241 25.88 7.64 6.29
C LYS A 241 25.67 6.48 7.27
N ARG A 242 26.21 6.60 8.48
CA ARG A 242 26.06 5.60 9.53
C ARG A 242 24.79 5.88 10.34
N PHE A 243 24.03 4.83 10.58
CA PHE A 243 22.86 4.83 11.45
C PHE A 243 23.14 3.94 12.66
N ALA A 244 22.46 4.23 13.77
CA ALA A 244 22.49 3.44 14.99
C ALA A 244 21.08 3.22 15.53
N PHE A 245 20.86 2.05 16.13
CA PHE A 245 19.66 1.74 16.91
C PHE A 245 19.99 0.71 17.98
N GLU A 246 19.16 0.63 19.03
CA GLU A 246 19.30 -0.36 20.09
C GLU A 246 18.39 -1.57 19.82
N LEU A 247 18.89 -2.76 20.09
CA LEU A 247 18.13 -4.01 20.13
C LEU A 247 17.30 -4.07 21.43
N ASP A 248 16.40 -3.12 21.57
CA ASP A 248 15.45 -3.05 22.66
C ASP A 248 14.21 -3.90 22.35
N GLY A 249 13.37 -4.12 23.36
CA GLY A 249 12.04 -4.71 23.16
C GLY A 249 12.04 -6.18 22.72
N LEU A 250 13.13 -6.92 22.97
CA LEU A 250 13.21 -8.36 22.69
C LEU A 250 11.99 -9.10 23.27
N PRO A 251 11.21 -9.81 22.42
CA PRO A 251 10.09 -10.61 22.90
C PRO A 251 10.56 -11.67 23.91
N PRO A 252 9.72 -12.05 24.89
CA PRO A 252 10.06 -13.10 25.84
C PRO A 252 10.51 -14.39 25.14
N GLY A 253 11.73 -14.85 25.43
CA GLY A 253 12.31 -16.05 24.85
C GLY A 253 12.97 -15.88 23.47
N ALA A 254 13.05 -14.66 22.93
CA ALA A 254 13.82 -14.36 21.72
C ALA A 254 15.31 -14.18 22.05
N ASP A 255 16.18 -14.72 21.19
CA ASP A 255 17.61 -14.44 21.18
C ASP A 255 17.90 -13.45 20.04
N PRO A 256 18.51 -12.29 20.30
CA PRO A 256 18.92 -11.38 19.23
C PRO A 256 20.06 -11.96 18.37
N GLU A 257 20.82 -12.94 18.87
CA GLU A 257 21.93 -13.56 18.14
C GLU A 257 21.40 -14.40 16.97
N GLY A 258 21.86 -14.10 15.75
CA GLY A 258 21.38 -14.74 14.52
C GLY A 258 19.98 -14.29 14.09
N ALA A 259 19.39 -13.27 14.72
CA ALA A 259 18.08 -12.75 14.33
C ALA A 259 18.11 -12.20 12.90
N ALA A 260 17.17 -12.64 12.07
CA ALA A 260 16.99 -12.11 10.72
C ALA A 260 16.24 -10.77 10.81
N LEU A 261 16.99 -9.68 10.62
CA LEU A 261 16.45 -8.33 10.57
C LEU A 261 16.18 -7.94 9.13
N LYS A 262 15.03 -7.29 8.92
CA LYS A 262 14.66 -6.71 7.64
C LYS A 262 14.92 -5.21 7.68
N PHE A 263 15.74 -4.71 6.77
CA PHE A 263 16.02 -3.30 6.61
C PHE A 263 15.35 -2.77 5.36
N THR A 264 14.71 -1.61 5.46
CA THR A 264 14.23 -0.84 4.31
C THR A 264 14.99 0.48 4.26
N VAL A 265 15.72 0.71 3.17
CA VAL A 265 16.43 1.97 2.93
C VAL A 265 15.66 2.77 1.88
N VAL A 266 15.37 4.04 2.16
CA VAL A 266 14.64 4.94 1.27
C VAL A 266 15.42 6.23 1.10
N GLY A 267 15.66 6.65 -0.14
CA GLY A 267 16.37 7.90 -0.46
C GLY A 267 16.10 8.35 -1.90
N GLY A 268 15.59 9.58 -2.05
CA GLY A 268 15.12 10.07 -3.36
C GLY A 268 14.05 9.14 -3.95
N GLU A 269 14.22 8.78 -5.22
CA GLU A 269 13.34 7.85 -5.94
C GLU A 269 13.73 6.37 -5.76
N HIS A 270 14.68 6.08 -4.87
CA HIS A 270 15.24 4.75 -4.69
C HIS A 270 14.84 4.17 -3.34
N SER A 271 14.40 2.91 -3.35
CA SER A 271 14.15 2.15 -2.14
C SER A 271 14.52 0.68 -2.32
N TYR A 272 15.12 0.11 -1.28
CA TYR A 272 15.61 -1.27 -1.26
C TYR A 272 15.33 -1.95 0.07
N GLU A 273 15.03 -3.24 0.02
CA GLU A 273 14.78 -4.10 1.19
C GLU A 273 15.88 -5.17 1.29
N PHE A 274 16.47 -5.30 2.47
CA PHE A 274 17.56 -6.22 2.78
C PHE A 274 17.14 -7.13 3.92
N ASN A 275 17.41 -8.43 3.82
CA ASN A 275 17.26 -9.36 4.93
C ASN A 275 18.65 -9.77 5.40
N ILE A 276 19.00 -9.46 6.64
CA ILE A 276 20.35 -9.59 7.18
C ILE A 276 20.26 -10.31 8.53
N ASN A 277 21.06 -11.36 8.70
CA ASN A 277 21.20 -12.00 10.00
C ASN A 277 22.18 -11.19 10.84
N LEU A 278 21.79 -10.87 12.06
CA LEU A 278 22.67 -10.17 12.99
C LEU A 278 23.69 -11.15 13.59
N GLU A 279 24.95 -10.99 13.23
CA GLU A 279 26.10 -11.69 13.83
C GLU A 279 26.56 -11.03 15.15
#